data_AF-A0A7C6YB78-F1
#
_entry.id   AF-A0A7C6YB78-F1
#
_cell.length_a   1.000
_cell.length_b   1.000
_cell.length_c   1.000
_cell.angle_alpha   90.00
_cell.angle_beta   90.00
_cell.angle_gamma   90.00
#
_symmetry.space_group_name_H-M   'P 1'
#
loop_
_entity.id
_entity.type
_entity.pdbx_description
1 polymer ?
#
loop_
_entity_poly.entity_id
_entity_poly.type
_entity_poly.pdbx_seq_one_letter_code
_entity_poly.pdbx_strand_id
1 'polypeptide(L)'
;AAQLDAYCAGRLREFDVPVDWDAAGVHDAFAREVYREIRAVPYGETATYGQISVDAGRPRNARRVGRLCSLVPVSFVIPVHRVIRADGGLGRCPEFRRRLLDHERRNTSSSSPVALPPA
;
A
#
# COMPACT_ATOMS: atom_id res chain seq x y z
N ALA A 1 8.98 16.32 1.92
CA ALA A 1 9.16 16.34 0.45
C ALA A 1 10.21 15.34 0.00
N ALA A 2 11.46 15.41 0.49
CA ALA A 2 12.59 14.60 0.01
C ALA A 2 12.35 13.08 -0.19
N GLN A 3 11.72 12.37 0.78
CA GLN A 3 11.43 10.94 0.61
C GLN A 3 10.40 10.67 -0.48
N LEU A 4 9.35 11.50 -0.59
CA LEU A 4 8.34 11.36 -1.64
C LEU A 4 8.97 11.61 -3.02
N ASP A 5 9.82 12.63 -3.14
CA ASP A 5 10.54 12.93 -4.38
C ASP A 5 11.48 11.78 -4.77
N ALA A 6 12.19 11.21 -3.80
CA ALA A 6 13.03 10.03 -4.01
C ALA A 6 12.23 8.79 -4.43
N TYR A 7 11.07 8.56 -3.82
CA TYR A 7 10.16 7.48 -4.21
C TYR A 7 9.63 7.66 -5.62
N CYS A 8 9.13 8.86 -5.96
CA CYS A 8 8.66 9.19 -7.30
C CYS A 8 9.78 9.10 -8.33
N ALA A 9 11.04 9.35 -7.96
CA ALA A 9 12.18 9.17 -8.83
C ALA A 9 12.70 7.72 -8.91
N GLY A 10 12.06 6.76 -8.24
CA GLY A 10 12.47 5.35 -8.23
C GLY A 10 13.70 5.05 -7.36
N ARG A 11 14.16 6.02 -6.55
CA ARG A 11 15.36 5.92 -5.69
C ARG A 11 15.07 5.48 -4.26
N LEU A 12 13.81 5.51 -3.84
CA LEU A 12 13.38 5.08 -2.51
C LEU A 12 12.37 3.93 -2.63
N ARG A 13 12.59 2.87 -1.85
CA ARG A 13 11.70 1.69 -1.79
C ARG A 13 10.88 1.63 -0.50
N GLU A 14 11.36 2.25 0.58
CA GLU A 14 10.72 2.22 1.89
C GLU A 14 10.65 3.62 2.51
N PHE A 15 9.51 3.95 3.10
CA PHE A 15 9.31 5.19 3.83
C PHE A 15 9.65 4.98 5.30
N ASP A 16 10.68 5.68 5.77
CA ASP A 16 11.01 5.79 7.18
C ASP A 16 10.27 6.99 7.78
N VAL A 17 8.95 6.84 7.89
CA VAL A 17 8.06 7.82 8.50
C VAL A 17 7.26 7.11 9.60
N PRO A 18 7.36 7.55 10.87
CA PRO A 18 6.53 7.00 11.93
C PRO A 18 5.06 7.37 11.67
N VAL A 19 4.15 6.43 11.92
CA VAL A 19 2.71 6.65 11.81
C VAL A 19 2.13 6.76 13.21
N ASP A 20 1.63 7.95 13.55
CA ASP A 20 0.79 8.15 14.72
C ASP A 20 -0.66 7.78 14.37
N TRP A 21 -1.10 6.62 14.87
CA TRP A 21 -2.43 6.10 14.60
C TRP A 21 -3.54 6.93 15.22
N ASP A 22 -3.28 7.55 16.37
CA ASP A 22 -4.27 8.38 17.06
C ASP A 22 -4.45 9.72 16.35
N ALA A 23 -3.34 10.38 15.96
CA ALA A 23 -3.38 11.59 15.14
C ALA A 23 -4.03 11.33 13.76
N ALA A 24 -3.88 10.12 13.21
CA ALA A 24 -4.50 9.69 11.96
C ALA A 24 -5.99 9.31 12.10
N GLY A 25 -6.58 9.41 13.30
CA GLY A 25 -7.98 9.05 13.56
C GLY A 25 -8.26 7.55 13.51
N VAL A 26 -7.24 6.71 13.62
CA VAL A 26 -7.34 5.25 13.57
C VAL A 26 -7.40 4.69 14.99
N HIS A 27 -8.60 4.64 15.56
CA HIS A 27 -8.82 4.15 16.94
C HIS A 27 -9.25 2.68 17.01
N ASP A 28 -9.72 2.09 15.91
CA ASP A 28 -10.09 0.67 15.86
C ASP A 28 -8.84 -0.23 15.82
N ALA A 29 -8.73 -1.14 16.78
CA ALA A 29 -7.57 -2.03 16.90
C ALA A 29 -7.35 -2.90 15.66
N PHE A 30 -8.44 -3.35 15.01
CA PHE A 30 -8.32 -4.12 13.77
C PHE A 30 -7.84 -3.26 12.60
N ALA A 31 -8.29 -2.02 12.49
CA ALA A 31 -7.78 -1.09 11.49
C ALA A 31 -6.28 -0.84 11.66
N ARG A 32 -5.79 -0.66 12.89
CA ARG A 32 -4.35 -0.53 13.18
C ARG A 32 -3.58 -1.74 12.68
N GLU A 33 -4.07 -2.95 12.99
CA GLU A 33 -3.38 -4.17 12.58
C GLU A 33 -3.40 -4.35 11.06
N VAL A 34 -4.54 -4.13 10.42
CA VAL A 34 -4.64 -4.12 8.96
C VAL A 34 -3.63 -3.16 8.34
N TYR A 35 -3.48 -1.94 8.86
CA TYR A 35 -2.51 -0.99 8.31
C TYR A 35 -1.06 -1.37 8.58
N ARG A 36 -0.75 -2.05 9.70
CA ARG A 36 0.57 -2.63 9.95
C ARG A 36 0.91 -3.72 8.93
N GLU A 37 -0.01 -4.66 8.71
CA GLU A 37 0.18 -5.73 7.72
C GLU A 37 0.33 -5.17 6.31
N ILE A 38 -0.45 -4.15 5.93
CA ILE A 38 -0.30 -3.49 4.63
C ILE A 38 1.08 -2.81 4.51
N ARG A 39 1.56 -2.17 5.58
CA ARG A 39 2.89 -1.54 5.59
C ARG A 39 4.03 -2.56 5.47
N ALA A 40 3.81 -3.79 5.94
CA ALA A 40 4.78 -4.88 5.84
C ALA A 40 4.87 -5.51 4.43
N VAL A 41 3.90 -5.27 3.54
CA VAL A 41 3.96 -5.79 2.16
C VAL A 41 5.15 -5.16 1.43
N PRO A 42 6.13 -5.94 0.93
CA PRO A 42 7.35 -5.39 0.33
C PRO A 42 7.12 -4.55 -0.94
N TYR A 43 8.09 -3.70 -1.26
CA TYR A 43 8.08 -2.90 -2.49
C TYR A 43 8.04 -3.78 -3.74
N GLY A 44 7.07 -3.53 -4.63
CA GLY A 44 6.87 -4.30 -5.86
C GLY A 44 6.10 -5.61 -5.69
N GLU A 45 5.77 -6.00 -4.46
CA GLU A 45 4.96 -7.17 -4.14
C GLU A 45 3.49 -6.81 -3.90
N THR A 46 2.62 -7.82 -3.91
CA THR A 46 1.20 -7.64 -3.64
C THR A 46 0.66 -8.69 -2.68
N ALA A 47 -0.24 -8.27 -1.80
CA ALA A 47 -1.03 -9.15 -0.94
C ALA A 47 -2.51 -9.07 -1.30
N THR A 48 -3.28 -10.12 -1.01
CA THR A 48 -4.73 -10.07 -1.22
C THR A 48 -5.44 -9.49 0.01
N TYR A 49 -6.63 -8.92 -0.17
CA TYR A 49 -7.49 -8.54 0.96
C TYR A 49 -7.73 -9.68 1.95
N GLY A 50 -7.79 -10.92 1.44
CA GLY A 50 -7.93 -12.13 2.26
C GLY A 50 -6.68 -12.43 3.08
N GLN A 51 -5.51 -12.30 2.47
CA GLN A 51 -4.22 -12.52 3.13
C GLN A 51 -4.03 -11.53 4.28
N ILE A 52 -4.17 -10.23 4.01
CA ILE A 52 -4.11 -9.17 5.03
C ILE A 52 -5.12 -9.40 6.16
N SER A 53 -6.31 -9.91 5.83
CA SER A 53 -7.33 -10.22 6.84
C SER A 53 -6.90 -11.36 7.77
N VAL A 54 -6.20 -12.37 7.24
CA VAL A 54 -5.66 -13.49 8.01
C VAL A 54 -4.51 -13.01 8.88
N ASP A 55 -3.56 -12.28 8.29
CA ASP A 55 -2.35 -11.80 8.97
C ASP A 55 -2.72 -10.83 10.10
N ALA A 56 -3.73 -9.98 9.89
CA ALA A 56 -4.28 -9.10 10.92
C ALA A 56 -5.14 -9.82 11.99
N GLY A 57 -5.08 -11.16 12.07
CA GLY A 57 -5.69 -11.97 13.11
C GLY A 57 -7.22 -12.10 13.04
N ARG A 58 -7.87 -11.65 11.95
CA ARG A 58 -9.32 -11.81 11.76
C ARG A 58 -9.66 -12.39 10.40
N PRO A 59 -9.49 -13.70 10.18
CA PRO A 59 -9.84 -14.36 8.93
C PRO A 59 -11.27 -14.05 8.46
N ARG A 60 -11.53 -14.17 7.15
CA ARG A 60 -12.85 -13.92 6.51
C ARG A 60 -13.36 -12.47 6.59
N ASN A 61 -12.50 -11.49 6.89
CA ASN A 61 -12.83 -10.06 6.93
C ASN A 61 -12.30 -9.26 5.72
N ALA A 62 -12.00 -9.91 4.59
CA ALA A 62 -11.46 -9.28 3.38
C ALA A 62 -12.26 -8.04 2.89
N ARG A 63 -13.60 -8.07 3.00
CA ARG A 63 -14.44 -6.90 2.65
C ARG A 63 -14.17 -5.69 3.54
N ARG A 64 -13.94 -5.90 4.84
CA ARG A 64 -13.59 -4.83 5.79
C ARG A 64 -12.19 -4.29 5.50
N VAL A 65 -11.23 -5.15 5.15
CA VAL A 65 -9.89 -4.72 4.69
C VAL A 65 -10.00 -3.81 3.46
N GLY A 66 -10.81 -4.19 2.46
CA GLY A 66 -11.04 -3.34 1.27
C GLY A 66 -11.58 -1.95 1.61
N ARG A 67 -12.54 -1.88 2.55
CA ARG A 67 -13.04 -0.59 3.07
C ARG A 67 -11.94 0.20 3.76
N LEU A 68 -11.13 -0.42 4.61
CA LEU A 68 -10.02 0.25 5.29
C LEU A 68 -8.97 0.78 4.30
N CYS A 69 -8.72 0.06 3.21
CA CYS A 69 -7.86 0.53 2.13
C CYS A 69 -8.42 1.80 1.46
N SER A 70 -9.75 1.96 1.35
CA SER A 70 -10.36 3.19 0.81
C SER A 70 -10.36 4.39 1.77
N LEU A 71 -10.14 4.15 3.06
CA LEU A 71 -10.18 5.17 4.12
C LEU A 71 -8.79 5.64 4.54
N VAL A 72 -7.73 5.14 3.90
CA VAL A 72 -6.36 5.37 4.38
C VAL A 72 -5.98 6.86 4.28
N PRO A 73 -5.50 7.48 5.37
CA PRO A 73 -5.16 8.89 5.38
C PRO A 73 -3.84 9.21 4.66
N VAL A 74 -2.90 8.25 4.59
CA VAL A 74 -1.54 8.43 4.04
C VAL A 74 -1.15 7.30 3.08
N SER A 75 -1.67 7.35 1.85
CA SER A 75 -1.58 6.24 0.87
C SER A 75 -0.16 5.84 0.42
N PHE A 76 0.86 6.70 0.60
CA PHE A 76 2.26 6.36 0.26
C PHE A 76 2.97 5.62 1.39
N VAL A 77 2.77 6.05 2.64
CA VAL A 77 3.38 5.45 3.83
C VAL A 77 2.69 4.12 4.18
N ILE A 78 1.37 4.05 3.96
CA ILE A 78 0.58 2.83 4.04
C ILE A 78 0.25 2.41 2.60
N PRO A 79 1.00 1.47 2.00
CA PRO A 79 1.00 1.20 0.56
C PRO A 79 -0.22 0.38 0.12
N VAL A 80 -1.42 0.95 0.27
CA VAL A 80 -2.70 0.29 -0.06
C VAL A 80 -2.83 -0.09 -1.54
N HIS A 81 -1.99 0.47 -2.42
CA HIS A 81 -1.92 0.05 -3.83
C HIS A 81 -1.34 -1.35 -4.02
N ARG A 82 -0.65 -1.90 -3.02
CA ARG A 82 -0.14 -3.29 -2.99
C ARG A 82 -1.19 -4.31 -2.59
N VAL A 83 -2.36 -3.88 -2.12
CA VAL A 83 -3.44 -4.77 -1.69
C VAL A 83 -4.46 -4.96 -2.80
N ILE A 84 -4.59 -6.19 -3.29
CA ILE A 84 -5.37 -6.53 -4.48
C ILE A 84 -6.45 -7.58 -4.21
N ARG A 85 -7.32 -7.82 -5.20
CA ARG A 85 -8.31 -8.89 -5.14
C ARG A 85 -7.64 -10.25 -5.33
N ALA A 86 -8.29 -11.31 -4.84
CA ALA A 86 -7.80 -12.68 -4.96
C ALA A 86 -7.72 -13.19 -6.42
N ASP A 87 -8.49 -12.58 -7.33
CA ASP A 87 -8.43 -12.86 -8.79
C ASP A 87 -7.24 -12.16 -9.48
N GLY A 88 -6.33 -11.54 -8.72
CA GLY A 88 -5.19 -10.79 -9.24
C GLY A 88 -5.56 -9.40 -9.79
N GLY A 89 -6.85 -9.07 -9.82
CA GLY A 89 -7.35 -7.80 -10.32
C GLY A 89 -7.26 -6.66 -9.30
N LEU A 90 -7.11 -5.44 -9.80
CA LEU A 90 -7.28 -4.24 -8.99
C LEU A 90 -8.77 -3.84 -8.83
N GLY A 91 -9.66 -4.36 -9.68
CA GLY A 91 -11.09 -4.01 -9.67
C GLY A 91 -11.34 -2.55 -10.09
N ARG A 92 -12.36 -1.88 -9.51
CA ARG A 92 -12.59 -0.43 -9.65
C ARG A 92 -11.60 0.36 -8.77
N CYS A 93 -10.32 0.07 -8.90
CA CYS A 93 -9.27 0.76 -8.19
C CYS A 93 -9.02 2.12 -8.84
N PRO A 94 -8.86 3.20 -8.06
CA PRO A 94 -8.40 4.47 -8.61
C PRO A 94 -7.13 4.30 -9.43
N GLU A 95 -7.04 5.00 -10.56
CA GLU A 95 -5.93 4.91 -11.52
C GLU A 95 -4.57 5.10 -10.85
N PHE A 96 -4.49 6.01 -9.87
CA PHE A 96 -3.26 6.30 -9.13
C PHE A 96 -2.66 5.04 -8.48
N ARG A 97 -3.48 4.12 -7.94
CA ARG A 97 -2.98 2.90 -7.29
C ARG A 97 -2.33 1.97 -8.30
N ARG A 98 -2.93 1.85 -9.49
CA ARG A 98 -2.37 1.06 -10.59
C ARG A 98 -1.03 1.64 -11.04
N ARG A 99 -0.93 2.97 -11.15
CA ARG A 99 0.31 3.65 -11.54
C ARG A 99 1.42 3.50 -10.52
N LEU A 100 1.11 3.55 -9.23
CA LEU A 100 2.08 3.29 -8.16
C LEU A 100 2.57 1.85 -8.22
N LEU A 101 1.67 0.87 -8.34
CA LEU A 101 2.07 -0.54 -8.44
C LEU A 101 2.93 -0.83 -9.67
N ASP A 102 2.59 -0.23 -10.82
CA ASP A 102 3.38 -0.33 -12.04
C ASP A 102 4.76 0.32 -11.90
N HIS A 103 4.83 1.49 -11.26
CA HIS A 103 6.10 2.15 -10.94
C HIS A 103 7.01 1.26 -10.09
N GLU A 104 6.46 0.61 -9.06
CA GLU A 104 7.24 -0.30 -8.23
C GLU A 104 7.75 -1.50 -9.02
N ARG A 105 6.88 -2.12 -9.82
CA ARG A 105 7.26 -3.27 -10.67
C ARG A 105 8.37 -2.92 -11.66
N ARG A 106 8.29 -1.76 -12.33
CA ARG A 106 9.34 -1.28 -13.23
C ARG A 106 10.67 -1.11 -12.51
N ASN A 107 10.66 -0.60 -11.28
CA ASN A 107 11.87 -0.40 -10.48
C ASN A 107 12.42 -1.67 -9.81
N THR A 108 11.63 -2.74 -9.72
CA THR A 108 12.11 -4.07 -9.31
C THR A 108 12.83 -4.78 -10.45
N SER A 109 12.39 -4.58 -11.71
CA SER A 109 12.99 -5.21 -12.89
C SER A 109 14.09 -4.38 -13.57
N SER A 110 14.21 -3.09 -13.28
CA SER A 110 15.20 -2.19 -13.89
C SER A 110 16.52 -2.17 -13.12
N SER A 111 17.63 -2.06 -13.85
CA SER A 111 18.97 -1.83 -13.29
C SER A 111 19.25 -0.37 -12.93
N SER A 112 18.37 0.56 -13.35
CA SER A 112 18.45 1.99 -13.05
C SER A 112 17.09 2.56 -12.61
N PRO A 113 17.05 3.57 -11.72
CA PRO A 113 15.79 4.15 -11.26
C PRO A 113 14.91 4.66 -12.40
N VAL A 114 13.65 4.25 -12.41
CA VAL A 114 12.62 4.69 -13.36
C VAL A 114 11.67 5.60 -12.61
N ALA A 115 11.50 6.83 -13.11
CA ALA A 115 10.58 7.79 -12.50
C ALA A 115 9.11 7.39 -12.71
N LEU A 116 8.28 7.74 -11.73
CA LEU A 116 6.83 7.71 -11.82
C LEU A 116 6.41 8.75 -12.88
N PRO A 117 5.72 8.35 -13.97
CA PRO A 117 5.31 9.29 -15.00
C PRO A 117 4.36 10.35 -14.42
N PRO A 118 4.36 11.58 -14.98
CA PRO A 118 3.41 12.62 -14.60
C PRO A 118 1.97 12.18 -14.88
N ALA A 119 1.01 12.76 -14.15
CA ALA A 119 -0.41 12.42 -14.25
C ALA A 119 -1.12 13.08 -15.42
#